data_AF-A0A951TY21-F1
#
_entry.id   AF-A0A951TY21-F1
#
_cell.length_a   1.000
_cell.length_b   1.000
_cell.length_c   1.000
_cell.angle_alpha   90.00
_cell.angle_beta   90.00
_cell.angle_gamma   90.00
#
_symmetry.space_group_name_H-M   'P 1'
#
loop_
_entity.id
_entity.type
_entity.pdbx_description
1 polymer ?
#
loop_
_entity_poly.entity_id
_entity_poly.type
_entity_poly.pdbx_seq_one_letter_code
_entity_poly.pdbx_strand_id
1 'polypeptide(L)' 'MQPSGGQPSDAIAIFGEQVPLGRPGQPAELAPMYALLASQESSYITGEIMGITGGNPIH' A
#
# COMPACT_ATOMS: atom_id res chain seq x y z
N MET A 1 5.14 -5.62 17.36
CA MET A 1 4.07 -4.74 17.90
C MET A 1 4.52 -3.30 17.71
N GLN A 2 3.74 -2.49 17.01
CA GLN A 2 4.10 -1.12 16.65
C GLN A 2 4.28 -0.25 17.90
N PRO A 3 5.42 0.45 18.09
CA PRO A 3 5.77 1.10 19.36
C PRO A 3 5.00 2.41 19.64
N SER A 4 4.16 2.89 18.72
CA SER A 4 3.49 4.18 18.77
C SER A 4 2.01 4.14 19.24
N GLY A 5 1.58 3.08 19.93
CA GLY A 5 0.23 3.01 20.51
C GLY A 5 -0.88 2.53 19.57
N GLY A 6 -0.54 2.10 18.35
CA GLY A 6 -1.47 1.45 17.42
C GLY A 6 -2.66 2.32 16.98
N GLN A 7 -3.50 1.76 16.12
CA GLN A 7 -4.76 2.39 15.75
C GLN A 7 -5.80 2.08 16.85
N PRO A 8 -6.70 3.03 17.21
CA PRO A 8 -7.77 2.76 18.18
C PRO A 8 -8.57 1.52 17.77
N SER A 9 -8.99 0.69 18.75
CA SER A 9 -9.66 -0.60 18.49
C SER A 9 -10.82 -0.49 17.50
N ASP A 10 -11.63 0.56 17.64
CA ASP A 10 -12.83 0.77 16.83
C ASP A 10 -12.47 1.14 15.38
N ALA A 11 -11.32 1.79 15.19
CA ALA A 11 -10.80 2.16 13.89
C ALA A 11 -10.08 1.00 13.17
N ILE A 12 -9.70 -0.07 13.88
CA ILE A 12 -9.16 -1.28 13.26
C ILE A 12 -10.27 -2.05 12.54
N ALA A 13 -11.47 -2.12 13.13
CA ALA A 13 -12.59 -2.90 12.61
C ALA A 13 -13.01 -2.45 11.20
N ILE A 14 -13.02 -1.15 10.95
CA ILE A 14 -13.44 -0.54 9.68
C ILE A 14 -12.26 -0.16 8.76
N PHE A 15 -11.04 -0.53 9.12
CA PHE A 15 -9.86 -0.08 8.40
C PHE A 15 -9.80 -0.69 6.99
N GLY A 16 -9.78 0.16 5.96
CA GLY A 16 -9.65 -0.27 4.56
C GLY A 16 -10.98 -0.56 3.88
N GLU A 17 -12.12 -0.46 4.56
CA GLU A 17 -13.45 -0.63 3.94
C GLU A 17 -13.77 0.47 2.93
N GLN A 18 -13.15 1.65 3.07
CA GLN A 18 -13.40 2.82 2.24
C GLN A 18 -12.73 2.78 0.86
N VAL A 19 -11.79 1.86 0.63
CA VAL A 19 -11.17 1.69 -0.69
C VAL A 19 -12.04 0.77 -1.54
N PRO A 20 -12.05 0.86 -2.88
CA PRO A 20 -12.88 0.01 -3.74
C PRO A 20 -12.71 -1.50 -3.52
N LEU A 21 -11.51 -1.94 -3.11
CA LEU A 21 -11.25 -3.34 -2.77
C LEU A 21 -11.90 -3.79 -1.44
N GLY A 22 -12.44 -2.87 -0.65
CA GLY A 22 -13.21 -3.12 0.58
C GLY A 22 -12.42 -3.77 1.70
N ARG A 23 -11.09 -3.73 1.64
CA ARG A 23 -10.20 -4.37 2.62
C ARG A 23 -8.88 -3.63 2.75
N PRO A 24 -8.17 -3.78 3.88
CA PRO A 24 -6.84 -3.24 4.01
C PRO A 24 -5.85 -3.96 3.10
N GLY A 25 -4.98 -3.17 2.49
CA GLY A 25 -3.82 -3.68 1.75
C GLY A 25 -2.87 -4.41 2.70
N GLN A 26 -2.35 -5.54 2.26
CA GLN A 26 -1.39 -6.34 3.02
C GLN A 26 0.04 -5.95 2.63
N PRO A 27 1.01 -5.98 3.56
CA PRO A 27 2.41 -5.67 3.25
C PRO A 27 2.98 -6.52 2.09
N ALA A 28 2.53 -7.78 1.98
CA ALA A 28 2.90 -8.69 0.91
C ALA A 28 2.45 -8.22 -0.48
N GLU A 29 1.43 -7.36 -0.58
CA GLU A 29 0.96 -6.80 -1.85
C GLU A 29 1.82 -5.63 -2.33
N LEU A 30 2.50 -4.92 -1.40
CA LEU A 30 3.44 -3.86 -1.75
C LEU A 30 4.83 -4.41 -2.10
N ALA A 31 5.25 -5.50 -1.46
CA ALA A 31 6.61 -6.05 -1.60
C ALA A 31 7.05 -6.31 -3.06
N PRO A 32 6.22 -6.85 -3.98
CA PRO A 32 6.60 -7.07 -5.37
C PRO A 32 6.97 -5.78 -6.10
N MET A 33 6.29 -4.67 -5.81
CA MET A 33 6.59 -3.39 -6.46
C MET A 33 7.93 -2.82 -5.99
N TYR A 34 8.27 -2.97 -4.71
CA TYR A 34 9.61 -2.63 -4.23
C TYR A 34 10.68 -3.51 -4.88
N ALA A 35 10.41 -4.82 -5.01
CA ALA A 35 11.34 -5.73 -5.68
C ALA A 35 11.54 -5.36 -7.16
N LEU A 36 10.47 -5.00 -7.88
CA LEU A 36 10.54 -4.52 -9.26
C LEU A 36 11.38 -3.25 -9.37
N LEU A 37 11.10 -2.24 -8.53
CA LEU A 37 11.83 -0.96 -8.55
C LEU A 37 13.30 -1.09 -8.17
N ALA A 38 13.66 -2.13 -7.42
CA ALA A 38 15.04 -2.46 -7.09
C ALA A 38 15.73 -3.34 -8.15
N SER A 39 14.99 -3.87 -9.13
CA SER A 39 15.53 -4.78 -10.15
C SER A 39 16.10 -4.02 -11.35
N GLN A 40 16.81 -4.73 -12.24
CA GLN A 40 17.27 -4.14 -13.50
C GLN A 40 16.12 -3.89 -14.50
N GLU A 41 14.97 -4.50 -14.28
CA GLU A 41 13.79 -4.34 -15.15
C GLU A 41 13.23 -2.91 -15.06
N SER A 42 13.45 -2.21 -13.96
CA SER A 42 13.08 -0.81 -13.78
C SER A 42 14.17 0.18 -14.22
N SER A 43 15.17 -0.24 -14.99
CA SER A 43 16.33 0.59 -15.38
C SER A 43 15.98 1.92 -16.08
N TYR A 44 14.79 2.05 -16.65
CA TYR A 44 14.30 3.27 -17.29
C TYR A 44 13.09 3.91 -16.59
N ILE A 45 12.74 3.45 -15.40
CA ILE A 45 11.67 4.00 -14.57
C ILE A 45 12.30 4.97 -13.56
N THR A 46 11.96 6.25 -13.65
CA THR A 46 12.45 7.28 -12.73
C THR A 46 11.42 8.41 -12.56
N GLY A 47 11.37 9.00 -11.38
CA GLY A 47 10.49 10.15 -11.08
C GLY A 47 8.99 9.86 -11.06
N GLU A 48 8.58 8.59 -11.12
CA GLU A 48 7.17 8.19 -11.22
C GLU A 48 6.51 7.95 -9.86
N ILE A 49 5.21 8.22 -9.76
CA ILE A 49 4.39 7.89 -8.59
C ILE A 49 3.52 6.66 -8.90
N MET A 50 3.91 5.50 -8.37
CA MET A 50 3.11 4.27 -8.51
C MET A 50 2.21 4.05 -7.30
N GLY A 51 0.89 4.16 -7.51
CA GLY A 51 -0.09 3.94 -6.45
C GLY A 51 -0.53 2.49 -6.33
N ILE A 52 -0.44 1.97 -5.10
CA ILE A 52 -0.98 0.67 -4.68
C ILE A 52 -2.08 0.97 -3.68
N THR A 53 -3.25 1.39 -4.18
CA THR A 53 -4.26 2.11 -3.39
C THR A 53 -5.55 1.32 -3.12
N GLY A 54 -5.61 0.05 -3.52
CA GLY A 54 -6.85 -0.74 -3.43
C GLY A 54 -7.98 -0.20 -4.32
N GLY A 55 -7.63 0.51 -5.40
CA GLY A 55 -8.57 1.03 -6.40
C GLY A 55 -8.85 2.53 -6.30
N ASN A 56 -8.34 3.23 -5.29
CA ASN A 56 -8.48 4.68 -5.22
C ASN A 56 -7.64 5.38 -6.32
N PRO A 57 -8.17 6.42 -6.98
CA PRO A 57 -7.41 7.21 -7.94
C PRO A 57 -6.19 7.88 -7.30
N ILE A 58 -5.13 8.04 -8.10
CA ILE A 58 -3.93 8.79 -7.74
C ILE A 58 -4.09 10.15 -8.43
N HIS A 59 -4.77 11.11 -7.79
CA HIS A 59 -4.95 12.45 -8.33
C HIS A 59 -5.21 13.44 -7.19
#